data_AF-A0A6B3CE33-F1
#
_entry.id   AF-A0A6B3CE33-F1
#
_cell.length_a   1.000
_cell.length_b   1.000
_cell.length_c   1.000
_cell.angle_alpha   90.00
_cell.angle_beta   90.00
_cell.angle_gamma   90.00
#
_symmetry.space_group_name_H-M   'P 1'
#
loop_
_entity.id
_entity.type
_entity.pdbx_description
1 polymer ?
#
loop_
_entity_poly.entity_id
_entity_poly.type
_entity_poly.pdbx_seq_one_letter_code
_entity_poly.pdbx_strand_id
1 'polypeptide(L)'
;MRQGNSRGAREHNLSLLDEGTLYVAKLTGDSPAIEIDGTGTLPADGAFDGSGTWIPLVTATERGAVSHVEGMSAEEVCVFTRLAGD
;
A
#
# COMPACT_ATOMS: atom_id res chain seq x y z
N MET A 1 6.41 11.15 -15.27
CA MET A 1 6.86 10.23 -16.34
C MET A 1 6.95 10.98 -17.65
N ARG A 2 8.09 10.90 -18.34
CA ARG A 2 8.25 11.40 -19.71
C ARG A 2 7.95 10.28 -20.70
N GLN A 3 7.20 10.61 -21.76
CA GLN A 3 6.79 9.67 -22.79
C GLN A 3 7.89 9.44 -23.85
N GLY A 4 7.88 8.28 -24.51
CA GLY A 4 8.79 7.93 -25.61
C GLY A 4 10.12 7.28 -25.19
N ASN A 5 10.96 6.93 -26.19
CA ASN A 5 12.17 6.12 -26.01
C ASN A 5 13.49 6.92 -26.11
N SER A 6 13.44 8.24 -25.97
CA SER A 6 14.65 9.06 -26.02
C SER A 6 15.53 8.79 -24.79
N ARG A 7 16.85 8.99 -24.93
CA ARG A 7 17.79 8.87 -23.80
C ARG A 7 17.37 9.73 -22.60
N GLY A 8 16.97 10.98 -22.84
CA GLY A 8 16.54 11.89 -21.79
C GLY A 8 15.20 11.52 -21.14
N ALA A 9 14.29 10.85 -21.86
CA ALA A 9 13.08 10.29 -21.25
C ALA A 9 13.43 9.11 -20.34
N ARG A 10 14.34 8.24 -20.78
CA ARG A 10 14.82 7.09 -19.99
C ARG A 10 15.55 7.53 -18.72
N GLU A 11 16.49 8.48 -18.82
CA GLU A 11 17.23 9.00 -17.67
C GLU A 11 16.30 9.63 -16.62
N HIS A 12 15.30 10.41 -17.04
CA HIS A 12 14.31 10.96 -16.11
C HIS A 12 13.41 9.88 -15.49
N ASN A 13 12.99 8.88 -16.27
CA ASN A 13 12.07 7.87 -15.76
C ASN A 13 12.73 6.90 -14.75
N LEU A 14 14.06 6.78 -14.77
CA LEU A 14 14.81 5.97 -13.80
C LEU A 14 14.69 6.51 -12.37
N SER A 15 14.39 7.80 -12.18
CA SER A 15 14.22 8.39 -10.84
C SER A 15 12.77 8.38 -10.35
N LEU A 16 11.81 7.84 -11.12
CA LEU A 16 10.38 7.93 -10.75
C LEU A 16 10.02 7.16 -9.48
N LEU A 17 10.82 6.17 -9.11
CA LEU A 17 10.59 5.36 -7.91
C LEU A 17 11.36 5.89 -6.70
N ASP A 18 12.13 6.97 -6.85
CA ASP A 18 12.85 7.60 -5.74
C ASP A 18 11.88 8.41 -4.85
N GLU A 19 10.74 8.84 -5.41
CA GLU A 19 9.74 9.66 -4.73
C GLU A 19 8.36 9.02 -4.85
N GLY A 20 7.61 9.02 -3.74
CA GLY A 20 6.29 8.41 -3.70
C GLY A 20 5.83 8.13 -2.27
N THR A 21 4.64 7.56 -2.14
CA THR A 21 4.09 7.13 -0.86
C THR A 21 3.84 5.63 -0.89
N LEU A 22 4.37 4.92 0.11
CA LEU A 22 4.05 3.52 0.37
C LEU A 22 2.77 3.44 1.21
N TYR A 23 1.88 2.51 0.87
CA TYR A 23 0.61 2.29 1.58
C TYR A 23 0.45 0.82 1.98
N VAL A 24 -0.32 0.58 3.03
CA VAL A 24 -0.87 -0.73 3.40
C VAL A 24 -2.40 -0.71 3.21
N ALA A 25 -2.97 -1.84 2.80
CA ALA A 25 -4.41 -1.98 2.66
C ALA A 25 -5.04 -2.49 3.97
N LYS A 26 -6.13 -1.85 4.41
CA LYS A 26 -7.06 -2.41 5.38
C LYS A 26 -8.34 -2.80 4.66
N LEU A 27 -8.70 -4.08 4.73
CA LEU A 27 -9.90 -4.63 4.10
C LEU A 27 -10.97 -4.94 5.14
N THR A 28 -12.23 -4.70 4.80
CA THR A 28 -13.41 -4.99 5.62
C THR A 28 -14.40 -5.75 4.77
N GLY A 29 -14.72 -6.99 5.16
CA GLY A 29 -15.82 -7.74 4.57
C GLY A 29 -17.18 -7.24 5.07
N ASP A 30 -18.22 -7.34 4.24
CA ASP A 30 -19.59 -6.94 4.56
C ASP A 30 -20.52 -8.13 4.89
N SER A 31 -20.05 -9.36 4.73
CA SER A 31 -20.75 -10.56 5.16
C SER A 31 -20.71 -10.79 6.70
N PRO A 32 -21.75 -11.41 7.29
CA PRO A 32 -21.74 -11.76 8.71
C PRO A 32 -20.61 -12.73 9.07
N ALA A 33 -19.80 -12.40 10.08
CA ALA A 33 -18.64 -13.22 10.47
C ALA A 33 -18.99 -14.67 10.87
N ILE A 34 -20.21 -14.90 11.36
CA ILE A 34 -20.70 -16.25 11.72
C ILE A 34 -20.87 -17.17 10.50
N GLU A 35 -20.98 -16.59 9.29
CA GLU A 35 -21.13 -17.32 8.03
C GLU A 35 -19.76 -17.64 7.38
N ILE A 36 -18.67 -17.05 7.90
CA ILE A 36 -17.30 -17.33 7.44
C ILE A 36 -16.73 -18.49 8.26
N ASP A 37 -17.14 -19.71 7.91
CA ASP A 37 -16.83 -20.94 8.65
C ASP A 37 -15.63 -21.75 8.08
N GLY A 38 -15.02 -21.25 7.01
CA GLY A 38 -13.87 -21.89 6.35
C GLY A 38 -14.23 -23.04 5.39
N THR A 39 -15.51 -23.34 5.17
CA THR A 39 -15.95 -24.37 4.21
C THR A 39 -15.85 -23.91 2.76
N GLY A 40 -15.79 -22.60 2.53
CA GLY A 40 -15.88 -22.00 1.20
C GLY A 40 -17.32 -21.87 0.69
N THR A 41 -18.32 -22.17 1.51
CA THR A 41 -19.73 -21.88 1.20
C THR A 41 -19.94 -20.37 1.20
N LEU A 42 -20.61 -19.86 0.17
CA LEU A 42 -20.91 -18.43 0.08
C LEU A 42 -21.80 -18.00 1.26
N PRO A 43 -21.58 -16.80 1.83
CA PRO A 43 -22.49 -16.22 2.80
C PRO A 43 -23.85 -15.91 2.15
N ALA A 44 -24.84 -15.52 2.96
CA ALA A 44 -26.22 -15.28 2.51
C ALA A 44 -26.34 -14.15 1.48
N ASP A 45 -25.38 -13.23 1.44
CA ASP A 45 -25.24 -12.16 0.45
C ASP A 45 -24.71 -12.67 -0.92
N GLY A 46 -24.20 -13.91 -0.97
CA GLY A 46 -23.79 -14.59 -2.19
C GLY A 46 -22.38 -14.26 -2.69
N ALA A 47 -21.55 -13.57 -1.90
CA ALA A 47 -20.18 -13.23 -2.29
C ALA A 47 -19.23 -13.18 -1.09
N PHE A 48 -17.92 -13.29 -1.36
CA PHE A 48 -16.88 -12.94 -0.38
C PHE A 48 -16.29 -11.59 -0.81
N ASP A 49 -16.99 -10.52 -0.51
CA ASP A 49 -16.62 -9.16 -0.90
C ASP A 49 -16.67 -8.17 0.27
N GLY A 50 -16.61 -6.88 -0.05
CA GLY A 50 -16.50 -5.80 0.91
C GLY A 50 -15.75 -4.60 0.35
N SER A 51 -15.09 -3.86 1.24
CA SER A 51 -14.40 -2.60 0.91
C SER A 51 -12.99 -2.55 1.50
N GLY A 52 -12.21 -1.54 1.10
CA GLY A 52 -10.87 -1.34 1.64
C GLY A 52 -10.43 0.11 1.63
N THR A 53 -9.45 0.42 2.47
CA THR A 53 -8.79 1.72 2.53
C THR A 53 -7.28 1.57 2.42
N TRP A 54 -6.63 2.56 1.82
CA TRP A 54 -5.18 2.67 1.77
C TRP A 54 -4.69 3.57 2.90
N ILE A 55 -3.80 3.04 3.73
CA ILE A 55 -3.21 3.74 4.87
C ILE A 55 -1.75 4.05 4.52
N PRO A 56 -1.31 5.32 4.53
CA PRO A 56 0.05 5.67 4.18
C PRO A 56 1.02 5.23 5.29
N LEU A 57 2.18 4.71 4.89
CA LEU A 57 3.25 4.29 5.80
C LEU A 57 4.44 5.26 5.79
N VAL A 58 4.88 5.67 4.59
CA VAL A 58 5.99 6.62 4.41
C VAL A 58 5.81 7.38 3.11
N THR A 59 6.16 8.67 3.11
CA THR A 59 6.22 9.51 1.89
C THR A 59 7.64 10.01 1.68
N ALA A 60 8.25 9.66 0.56
CA ALA A 60 9.54 10.16 0.10
C ALA A 60 9.37 11.24 -0.97
N THR A 61 10.15 12.31 -0.84
CA THR A 61 10.21 13.44 -1.78
C THR A 61 11.68 13.80 -2.02
N GLU A 62 11.95 14.67 -3.00
CA GLU A 62 13.28 15.25 -3.24
C GLU A 62 13.91 15.90 -1.98
N ARG A 63 13.10 16.30 -1.00
CA ARG A 63 13.55 16.99 0.23
C ARG A 63 13.82 16.03 1.39
N GLY A 64 13.57 14.74 1.22
CA GLY A 64 13.65 13.72 2.25
C GLY A 64 12.35 12.93 2.39
N ALA A 65 12.30 12.06 3.39
CA ALA A 65 11.18 11.17 3.65
C ALA A 65 10.54 11.39 5.02
N VAL A 66 9.23 11.17 5.11
CA VAL A 66 8.42 11.33 6.31
C VAL A 66 7.73 10.01 6.63
N SER A 67 7.96 9.49 7.83
CA SER A 67 7.21 8.35 8.38
C SER A 67 5.82 8.78 8.84
N HIS A 68 4.83 7.94 8.58
CA HIS A 68 3.47 8.07 9.11
C HIS A 68 3.18 7.05 10.22
N VAL A 69 4.20 6.31 10.66
CA VAL A 69 4.11 5.27 11.69
C VAL A 69 4.78 5.77 12.97
N GLU A 70 4.02 5.79 14.07
CA GLU A 70 4.52 6.25 15.36
C GLU A 70 5.67 5.36 15.84
N GLY A 71 6.77 5.99 16.28
CA GLY A 71 7.94 5.29 16.80
C GLY A 71 8.88 4.69 15.76
N MET A 72 8.64 4.91 14.45
CA MET A 72 9.54 4.46 13.37
C MET A 72 10.01 5.64 12.51
N SER A 73 11.29 5.66 12.14
CA SER A 73 11.83 6.56 11.11
C SER A 73 11.34 6.16 9.71
N ALA A 74 11.49 7.06 8.73
CA ALA A 74 11.11 6.76 7.35
C ALA A 74 11.91 5.57 6.76
N GLU A 75 13.20 5.51 7.08
CA GLU A 75 14.09 4.41 6.68
C GLU A 75 13.70 3.09 7.36
N GLU A 76 13.35 3.12 8.64
CA GLU A 76 12.86 1.95 9.36
C GLU A 76 11.56 1.43 8.75
N VAL A 77 10.62 2.31 8.36
CA VAL A 77 9.40 1.90 7.65
C VAL A 77 9.72 1.24 6.30
N CYS A 78 10.67 1.78 5.55
CA CYS A 78 11.09 1.19 4.26
C CYS A 78 11.78 -0.17 4.41
N VAL A 79 12.56 -0.38 5.47
CA VAL A 79 13.29 -1.65 5.69
C VAL A 79 12.41 -2.69 6.39
N PHE A 80 11.58 -2.27 7.35
CA PHE A 80 10.73 -3.12 8.18
C PHE A 80 9.25 -2.95 7.84
N THR A 81 8.93 -2.78 6.55
CA THR A 81 7.57 -2.50 6.05
C THR A 81 6.49 -3.43 6.58
N ARG A 82 6.81 -4.71 6.84
CA ARG A 82 5.85 -5.65 7.42
C ARG A 82 5.42 -5.22 8.82
N LEU A 83 6.38 -4.87 9.68
CA LEU A 83 6.09 -4.41 11.05
C LEU A 83 5.41 -3.03 11.03
N ALA A 84 5.79 -2.16 10.09
CA ALA A 84 5.17 -0.86 9.94
C ALA A 84 3.69 -0.93 9.50
N GLY A 85 3.29 -2.03 8.86
CA GLY A 85 1.92 -2.24 8.37
C GLY A 85 1.02 -3.06 9.29
N ASP A 86 1.54 -3.55 10.42
CA ASP A 86 0.77 -4.25 11.47
C ASP A 86 -0.03 -3.26 12.34
#